data_AF-A0A843FVA2-F1
#
_entry.id   AF-A0A843FVA2-F1
#
_cell.length_a   1.000
_cell.length_b   1.000
_cell.length_c   1.000
_cell.angle_alpha   90.00
_cell.angle_beta   90.00
_cell.angle_gamma   90.00
#
_symmetry.space_group_name_H-M   'P 1'
#
loop_
_entity.id
_entity.type
_entity.pdbx_description
1 polymer ?
#
loop_
_entity_poly.entity_id
_entity_poly.type
_entity_poly.pdbx_seq_one_letter_code
_entity_poly.pdbx_strand_id
1 'polypeptide(L)'
;MTIKIAQLSCGTEYSSVQYEIEKAARSVGANIVYPDVSSADIDKAVEEFGFKPRSPQLKLMIARAEALASGRYEADAVFITTCFRCAEAALVRNELRRYIQEHTKLPVVTYSFTERLKASQLLTRM
;
A
#
# COMPACT_ATOMS: atom_id res chain seq x y z
N MET A 1 15.07 -16.30 -6.12
CA MET A 1 14.17 -15.70 -5.12
C MET A 1 13.59 -14.44 -5.75
N THR A 2 12.27 -14.25 -5.67
CA THR A 2 11.60 -13.06 -6.21
C THR A 2 11.21 -12.17 -5.04
N ILE A 3 11.55 -10.88 -5.10
CA ILE A 3 11.29 -9.91 -4.02
C ILE A 3 9.78 -9.67 -3.95
N LYS A 4 9.17 -9.82 -2.76
CA LYS A 4 7.75 -9.58 -2.50
C LYS A 4 7.53 -8.14 -2.00
N ILE A 5 6.89 -7.31 -2.81
CA ILE A 5 6.54 -5.93 -2.43
C ILE A 5 5.06 -5.91 -2.06
N ALA A 6 4.76 -5.71 -0.77
CA ALA A 6 3.39 -5.56 -0.31
C ALA A 6 2.82 -4.21 -0.77
N GLN A 7 1.77 -4.23 -1.58
CA GLN A 7 1.10 -3.02 -2.03
C GLN A 7 -0.03 -2.62 -1.06
N LEU A 8 0.14 -1.44 -0.46
CA LEU A 8 -0.90 -0.75 0.29
C LEU A 8 -1.44 0.38 -0.58
N SER A 9 -2.68 0.26 -1.05
CA SER A 9 -3.19 1.25 -2.00
C SER A 9 -4.70 1.43 -2.01
N CYS A 10 -5.13 2.58 -2.54
CA CYS A 10 -6.53 2.90 -2.83
C CYS A 10 -6.64 3.50 -4.24
N GLY A 11 -7.57 3.00 -5.04
CA GLY A 11 -7.95 3.55 -6.35
C GLY A 11 -7.03 3.19 -7.53
N THR A 12 -6.05 2.30 -7.37
CA THR A 12 -5.06 1.97 -8.43
C THR A 12 -5.68 1.27 -9.63
N GLU A 13 -6.62 0.36 -9.40
CA GLU A 13 -7.36 -0.36 -10.45
C GLU A 13 -8.28 0.60 -11.21
N TYR A 14 -9.11 1.36 -10.48
CA TYR A 14 -10.03 2.35 -11.07
C TYR A 14 -9.32 3.44 -11.86
N SER A 15 -8.09 3.78 -11.48
CA SER A 15 -7.27 4.78 -12.17
C SER A 15 -6.43 4.20 -13.31
N SER A 16 -6.57 2.90 -13.62
CA SER A 16 -5.80 2.20 -14.65
C SER A 16 -4.27 2.28 -14.46
N VAL A 17 -3.80 2.51 -13.23
CA VAL A 17 -2.36 2.61 -12.92
C VAL A 17 -1.78 1.30 -12.39
N GLN A 18 -2.62 0.34 -12.01
CA GLN A 18 -2.19 -0.94 -11.45
C GLN A 18 -1.21 -1.68 -12.37
N TYR A 19 -1.51 -1.72 -13.68
CA TYR A 19 -0.64 -2.34 -14.67
C TYR A 19 0.76 -1.71 -14.72
N GLU A 20 0.85 -0.38 -14.58
CA GLU A 20 2.13 0.35 -14.62
C GLU A 20 2.95 0.11 -13.35
N ILE A 21 2.30 -0.04 -12.19
CA ILE A 21 2.94 -0.42 -10.91
C ILE A 21 3.54 -1.82 -11.01
N GLU A 22 2.75 -2.79 -11.46
CA GLU A 22 3.23 -4.17 -11.58
C GLU A 22 4.31 -4.30 -12.65
N LYS A 23 4.19 -3.57 -13.77
CA LYS A 23 5.21 -3.52 -14.80
C LYS A 23 6.54 -2.98 -14.24
N ALA A 24 6.49 -1.94 -13.42
CA ALA A 24 7.69 -1.42 -12.76
C ALA A 24 8.31 -2.46 -11.81
N ALA A 25 7.51 -3.10 -10.94
CA ALA A 25 7.99 -4.13 -10.03
C ALA A 25 8.64 -5.31 -10.78
N ARG A 26 7.98 -5.84 -11.82
CA ARG A 26 8.53 -6.92 -12.65
C ARG A 26 9.83 -6.54 -13.34
N SER A 27 9.98 -5.26 -13.71
CA SER A 27 11.19 -4.77 -14.39
C SER A 27 12.43 -4.76 -13.47
N VAL A 28 12.24 -4.75 -12.14
CA VAL A 28 13.32 -4.82 -11.14
C VAL A 28 13.43 -6.21 -10.48
N GLY A 29 12.74 -7.23 -11.03
CA GLY A 29 12.78 -8.59 -10.49
C GLY A 29 11.94 -8.80 -9.23
N ALA A 30 10.96 -7.93 -8.99
CA ALA A 30 10.04 -8.00 -7.86
C ALA A 30 8.60 -8.31 -8.31
N ASN A 31 7.79 -8.81 -7.37
CA ASN A 31 6.36 -9.03 -7.55
C ASN A 31 5.58 -8.23 -6.52
N ILE A 32 4.49 -7.60 -7.00
CA ILE A 32 3.49 -7.02 -6.12
C ILE A 32 2.69 -8.13 -5.45
N VAL A 33 2.50 -8.01 -4.15
CA VAL A 33 1.67 -8.92 -3.36
C VAL A 33 0.69 -8.13 -2.49
N TYR A 34 -0.40 -8.78 -2.10
CA TYR A 34 -1.45 -8.17 -1.31
C TYR A 34 -1.65 -8.98 -0.03
N PRO A 35 -1.53 -8.37 1.15
CA PRO A 35 -1.88 -9.06 2.38
C PRO A 35 -3.37 -9.43 2.40
N ASP A 36 -3.64 -10.70 2.71
CA ASP A 36 -5.00 -11.20 2.89
C ASP A 36 -5.51 -10.85 4.29
N VAL A 37 -6.70 -10.28 4.35
CA VAL A 37 -7.34 -9.83 5.59
C VAL A 37 -8.82 -10.11 5.55
N SER A 38 -9.40 -10.50 6.68
CA SER A 38 -10.84 -10.74 6.82
C SER A 38 -11.61 -9.45 7.06
N SER A 39 -12.94 -9.50 6.92
CA SER A 39 -13.81 -8.37 7.24
C SER A 39 -13.66 -7.91 8.70
N ALA A 40 -13.52 -8.85 9.63
CA ALA A 40 -13.33 -8.57 11.05
C ALA A 40 -11.98 -7.88 11.32
N ASP A 41 -10.93 -8.25 10.57
CA ASP A 41 -9.62 -7.57 10.63
C ASP A 41 -9.73 -6.11 10.22
N ILE A 42 -10.56 -5.82 9.20
CA ILE A 42 -10.75 -4.46 8.72
C ILE A 42 -11.40 -3.58 9.78
N ASP A 43 -12.49 -4.03 10.39
CA ASP A 43 -13.20 -3.25 11.39
C ASP A 43 -12.29 -2.98 12.60
N LYS A 44 -11.61 -4.03 13.11
CA LYS A 44 -10.67 -3.89 14.23
C LYS A 44 -9.53 -2.93 13.91
N ALA A 45 -8.86 -3.09 12.77
CA ALA A 45 -7.73 -2.25 12.41
C ALA A 45 -8.14 -0.78 12.23
N VAL A 46 -9.33 -0.50 11.70
CA VAL A 46 -9.86 0.86 11.55
C VAL A 46 -10.19 1.49 12.89
N GLU A 47 -10.65 0.71 13.87
CA GLU A 47 -10.86 1.20 15.23
C GLU A 47 -9.55 1.53 15.94
N GLU A 48 -8.56 0.64 15.86
CA GLU A 48 -7.23 0.86 16.44
C GLU A 48 -6.48 2.01 15.78
N PHE A 49 -6.65 2.21 14.46
CA PHE A 49 -6.06 3.32 13.71
C PHE A 49 -6.61 4.69 14.14
N GLY A 50 -7.78 4.75 14.79
CA GLY A 50 -8.36 5.98 15.33
C GLY A 50 -8.93 6.96 14.29
N PHE A 51 -8.77 6.69 12.99
CA PHE A 51 -9.38 7.44 11.90
C PHE A 51 -10.24 6.50 11.04
N LYS A 52 -11.52 6.85 10.86
CA LYS A 52 -12.49 6.02 10.12
C LYS A 52 -12.75 6.63 8.73
N PRO A 53 -11.95 6.29 7.69
CA PRO A 53 -12.16 6.81 6.35
C PRO A 53 -13.49 6.32 5.77
N ARG A 54 -14.11 7.11 4.90
CA ARG A 54 -15.34 6.68 4.20
C ARG A 54 -15.08 5.58 3.16
N SER A 55 -13.93 5.62 2.51
CA SER A 55 -13.57 4.66 1.45
C SER A 55 -13.29 3.25 2.01
N PRO A 56 -13.99 2.20 1.52
CA PRO A 56 -13.70 0.81 1.89
C PRO A 56 -12.28 0.38 1.53
N GLN A 57 -11.73 0.90 0.43
CA GLN A 57 -10.36 0.57 0.03
C GLN A 57 -9.31 1.19 0.97
N LEU A 58 -9.59 2.37 1.55
CA LEU A 58 -8.71 2.93 2.59
C LEU A 58 -8.78 2.11 3.88
N LYS A 59 -9.96 1.62 4.25
CA LYS A 59 -10.11 0.70 5.39
C LYS A 59 -9.34 -0.61 5.17
N LEU A 60 -9.46 -1.20 3.98
CA LEU A 60 -8.70 -2.38 3.58
C LEU A 60 -7.18 -2.13 3.63
N MET A 61 -6.75 -0.96 3.14
CA MET A 61 -5.35 -0.54 3.16
C MET A 61 -4.79 -0.44 4.59
N ILE A 62 -5.58 0.04 5.56
CA ILE A 62 -5.22 0.08 6.99
C ILE A 62 -5.07 -1.35 7.53
N ALA A 63 -6.05 -2.22 7.27
CA ALA A 63 -6.02 -3.60 7.74
C ALA A 63 -4.80 -4.39 7.21
N ARG A 64 -4.46 -4.18 5.94
CA ARG A 64 -3.28 -4.79 5.31
C ARG A 64 -1.98 -4.30 5.94
N ALA A 65 -1.92 -3.05 6.37
CA ALA A 65 -0.76 -2.52 7.08
C ALA A 65 -0.60 -3.17 8.45
N GLU A 66 -1.71 -3.37 9.18
CA GLU A 66 -1.71 -4.09 10.46
C GLU A 66 -1.26 -5.54 10.27
N ALA A 67 -1.71 -6.24 9.22
CA ALA A 67 -1.29 -7.61 8.94
C ALA A 67 0.23 -7.73 8.70
N LEU A 68 0.84 -6.72 8.09
CA LEU A 68 2.30 -6.64 7.93
C LEU A 68 3.00 -6.35 9.27
N ALA A 69 2.47 -5.42 10.06
CA ALA A 69 3.04 -5.03 11.34
C ALA A 69 2.97 -6.14 12.40
N SER A 70 1.89 -6.93 12.40
CA SER A 70 1.68 -8.07 13.28
C SER A 70 2.44 -9.33 12.84
N GLY A 71 3.10 -9.32 11.68
CA GLY A 71 3.81 -10.48 11.13
C GLY A 71 2.88 -11.58 10.62
N ARG A 72 1.57 -11.32 10.48
CA ARG A 72 0.62 -12.26 9.87
C ARG A 72 0.85 -12.44 8.37
N TYR A 73 1.53 -11.48 7.74
CA TYR A 73 1.90 -11.53 6.34
C TYR A 73 3.36 -11.15 6.13
N GLU A 74 4.09 -11.95 5.36
CA GLU A 74 5.51 -11.73 5.07
C GLU A 74 5.73 -11.08 3.71
N ALA A 75 6.41 -9.94 3.71
CA ALA A 75 6.89 -9.23 2.51
C ALA A 75 8.33 -8.75 2.72
N ASP A 76 9.02 -8.45 1.62
CA ASP A 76 10.40 -7.93 1.65
C ASP A 76 10.45 -6.40 1.65
N ALA A 77 9.38 -5.75 1.15
CA ALA A 77 9.23 -4.30 1.11
C ALA A 77 7.75 -3.90 1.10
N VAL A 78 7.47 -2.61 1.37
CA VAL A 78 6.11 -2.05 1.32
C VAL A 78 6.05 -0.88 0.34
N PHE A 79 5.11 -0.95 -0.59
CA PHE A 79 4.80 0.15 -1.52
C PHE A 79 3.43 0.74 -1.19
N ILE A 80 3.44 1.97 -0.69
CA ILE A 80 2.23 2.68 -0.26
C ILE A 80 1.86 3.70 -1.33
N THR A 81 0.72 3.50 -2.00
CA THR A 81 0.34 4.38 -3.11
C THR A 81 -1.14 4.73 -3.19
N THR A 82 -1.44 6.01 -3.39
CA THR A 82 -2.79 6.54 -3.45
C THR A 82 -2.87 7.68 -4.48
N CYS A 83 -4.07 8.03 -4.93
CA CYS A 83 -4.24 9.14 -5.86
C CYS A 83 -3.89 10.47 -5.19
N PHE A 84 -3.37 11.42 -5.96
CA PHE A 84 -2.95 12.73 -5.44
C PHE A 84 -4.10 13.64 -4.97
N ARG A 85 -5.34 13.34 -5.38
CA ARG A 85 -6.51 14.22 -5.15
C ARG A 85 -7.23 13.95 -3.83
N CYS A 86 -7.07 12.77 -3.24
CA CYS A 86 -7.86 12.36 -2.08
C CYS A 86 -7.17 12.76 -0.77
N ALA A 87 -7.77 13.69 -0.03
CA ALA A 87 -7.25 14.15 1.27
C ALA A 87 -7.22 13.02 2.32
N GLU A 88 -8.29 12.20 2.41
CA GLU A 88 -8.31 11.04 3.30
C GLU A 88 -7.15 10.08 2.96
N ALA A 89 -6.91 9.83 1.67
CA ALA A 89 -5.84 8.95 1.23
C ALA A 89 -4.44 9.52 1.50
N ALA A 90 -4.28 10.84 1.48
CA ALA A 90 -3.02 11.49 1.84
C ALA A 90 -2.74 11.33 3.35
N LEU A 91 -3.75 11.51 4.20
CA LEU A 91 -3.66 11.27 5.65
C LEU A 91 -3.30 9.82 5.94
N VAL A 92 -4.08 8.87 5.39
CA VAL A 92 -3.85 7.43 5.60
C VAL A 92 -2.47 7.01 5.09
N ARG A 93 -2.04 7.46 3.90
CA ARG A 93 -0.70 7.15 3.38
C ARG A 93 0.43 7.62 4.30
N ASN A 94 0.30 8.83 4.86
CA ASN A 94 1.32 9.38 5.75
C ASN A 94 1.40 8.62 7.07
N GLU A 95 0.24 8.31 7.67
CA GLU A 95 0.21 7.59 8.93
C GLU A 95 0.61 6.12 8.76
N LEU A 96 0.18 5.45 7.68
CA LEU A 96 0.60 4.07 7.42
C LEU A 96 2.10 3.95 7.15
N ARG A 97 2.72 4.95 6.49
CA ARG A 97 4.19 4.99 6.37
C ARG A 97 4.84 5.00 7.75
N ARG A 98 4.38 5.89 8.64
CA ARG A 98 4.90 5.99 10.01
C ARG A 98 4.69 4.68 10.78
N TYR A 99 3.46 4.15 10.75
CA TYR A 99 3.06 2.92 11.42
C TYR A 99 3.95 1.74 11.03
N ILE A 100 4.15 1.49 9.73
CA ILE A 100 5.00 0.39 9.26
C ILE A 100 6.47 0.58 9.69
N GLN A 101 6.98 1.81 9.65
CA GLN A 101 8.35 2.10 10.08
C GLN A 101 8.56 1.93 11.59
N GLU A 102 7.54 2.17 12.41
CA GLU A 102 7.59 2.00 13.86
C GLU A 102 7.47 0.53 14.29
N HIS A 103 6.76 -0.30 13.52
CA HIS A 103 6.43 -1.68 13.90
C HIS A 103 7.21 -2.74 13.12
N THR A 104 7.87 -2.38 12.01
CA THR A 104 8.60 -3.33 11.15
C THR A 104 9.96 -2.79 10.75
N LYS A 105 10.83 -3.68 10.25
CA LYS A 105 12.09 -3.30 9.60
C LYS A 105 11.98 -3.25 8.07
N LEU A 106 10.75 -3.27 7.53
CA LEU A 106 10.53 -3.30 6.10
C LEU A 106 10.88 -1.95 5.47
N PRO A 107 11.61 -1.93 4.34
CA PRO A 107 11.78 -0.70 3.58
C PRO A 107 10.41 -0.26 3.02
N VAL A 108 10.11 1.03 3.16
CA VAL A 108 8.82 1.62 2.77
C VAL A 108 9.04 2.69 1.71
N VAL A 109 8.33 2.58 0.59
CA VAL A 109 8.27 3.60 -0.45
C VAL A 109 6.85 4.14 -0.53
N THR A 110 6.70 5.45 -0.47
CA THR A 110 5.42 6.13 -0.68
C THR A 110 5.39 6.81 -2.05
N TYR A 111 4.28 6.68 -2.78
CA TYR A 111 4.09 7.37 -4.05
C TYR A 111 2.66 7.88 -4.22
N SER A 112 2.52 9.11 -4.69
CA SER A 112 1.23 9.71 -5.01
C SER A 112 1.04 9.72 -6.53
N PHE A 113 0.09 8.94 -7.05
CA PHE A 113 -0.07 8.81 -8.49
C PHE A 113 -1.10 9.79 -9.08
N THR A 114 -0.93 10.07 -10.37
CA THR A 114 -1.95 10.64 -11.26
C THR A 114 -2.49 9.56 -12.19
N GLU A 115 -3.59 9.80 -12.89
CA GLU A 115 -4.18 8.84 -13.83
C GLU A 115 -3.29 8.56 -15.07
N ARG A 116 -2.19 9.31 -15.23
CA ARG A 116 -1.24 9.18 -16.34
C ARG A 116 0.10 8.56 -15.92
N LEU A 117 0.17 7.94 -14.75
CA LEU A 117 1.38 7.28 -14.25
C LEU A 117 1.95 6.30 -15.30
N LYS A 118 3.26 6.34 -15.49
CA LYS A 118 4.01 5.38 -16.30
C LYS A 118 5.03 4.63 -15.48
N ALA A 119 5.24 3.35 -15.80
CA ALA A 119 6.20 2.49 -15.11
C ALA A 119 7.60 3.10 -15.02
N SER A 120 8.04 3.82 -16.07
CA SER A 120 9.35 4.51 -16.09
C SER A 120 9.53 5.53 -14.96
N GLN A 121 8.44 6.14 -14.48
CA GLN A 121 8.47 7.08 -13.36
C GLN A 121 8.63 6.37 -12.01
N LEU A 122 8.27 5.09 -11.93
CA LEU A 122 8.40 4.27 -10.74
C LEU A 122 9.75 3.54 -10.67
N LEU A 123 10.47 3.37 -11.79
CA LEU A 123 11.72 2.59 -11.81
C LEU A 123 12.80 3.14 -10.87
N THR A 124 12.84 4.44 -10.61
CA THR A 124 13.79 5.04 -9.65
C THR A 124 13.31 4.98 -8.20
N ARG A 125 12.10 4.46 -7.98
CA ARG A 125 11.43 4.34 -6.68
C ARG A 125 11.23 2.89 -6.25
N MET A 126 11.47 1.92 -7.13
CA MET A 126 11.37 0.47 -6.90
C MET A 126 12.76 -0.11 -6.68
#